data_AF-A0A8X6N375-F1
#
_entry.id   AF-A0A8X6N375-F1
#
_cell.length_a   1.000
_cell.length_b   1.000
_cell.length_c   1.000
_cell.angle_alpha   90.00
_cell.angle_beta   90.00
_cell.angle_gamma   90.00
#
_symmetry.space_group_name_H-M   'P 1'
#
loop_
_entity.id
_entity.type
_entity.pdbx_description
1 polymer ?
#
loop_
_entity_poly.entity_id
_entity_poly.type
_entity_poly.pdbx_seq_one_letter_code
_entity_poly.pdbx_strand_id
1 'polypeptide(L)'
;MKDDEGPSERMEIEFEMSLLGADGSPLMTKRDIEPIGKGEFFRFYGYTSYERFEEKRYEFLPKNTLTIRCRIWRPDIEIPTADLCFARTRMGQEHRSFVWSIKEFSKLRPEEKNSIVLQTATKGGPSPLLTLYLIGDDVTIEISDANPKIDFLICCEISVVNTDGEKTYSNTLKQWLEPALTEFLKFPKFLTKSTLMKDKDRYLPNDTLHLWCDCEIYSGEISSREEDYIKFSSSPTKAIVPALNEVENGENSENDVPS
;
A
#
# COMPACT_ATOMS: atom_id res chain seq x y z
N MET A 1 41.94 1.14 -20.94
CA MET A 1 40.81 1.54 -20.10
C MET A 1 41.40 1.94 -18.76
N LYS A 2 41.25 3.20 -18.36
CA LYS A 2 41.55 3.63 -16.99
C LYS A 2 40.31 3.29 -16.19
N ASP A 3 40.47 2.42 -15.21
CA ASP A 3 39.45 2.18 -14.19
C ASP A 3 39.29 3.47 -13.39
N ASP A 4 38.08 4.00 -13.42
CA ASP A 4 37.67 5.17 -12.63
C ASP A 4 37.46 4.67 -11.19
N GLU A 5 38.55 4.56 -10.42
CA GLU A 5 38.53 4.40 -8.97
C GLU A 5 37.95 5.67 -8.33
N GLY A 6 36.63 5.85 -8.45
CA GLY A 6 35.89 6.83 -7.65
C GLY A 6 36.09 6.55 -6.16
N PRO A 7 36.04 7.58 -5.29
CA PRO A 7 36.47 7.44 -3.90
C PRO A 7 35.66 6.36 -3.18
N SER A 8 36.36 5.38 -2.63
CA SER A 8 35.85 4.29 -1.78
C SER A 8 35.38 4.76 -0.40
N GLU A 9 35.43 6.07 -0.16
CA GLU A 9 35.27 6.68 1.15
C GLU A 9 33.81 7.09 1.36
N ARG A 10 33.22 6.61 2.46
CA ARG A 10 31.86 7.01 2.85
C ARG A 10 31.88 8.49 3.22
N MET A 11 30.84 9.21 2.80
CA MET A 11 30.72 10.63 3.10
C MET A 11 29.66 10.87 4.16
N GLU A 12 29.97 11.64 5.19
CA GLU A 12 28.96 12.09 6.15
C GLU A 12 27.99 13.07 5.48
N ILE A 13 26.71 12.75 5.60
CA ILE A 13 25.63 13.57 5.08
C ILE A 13 24.69 13.86 6.25
N GLU A 14 24.50 15.16 6.53
CA GLU A 14 23.41 15.61 7.39
C GLU A 14 22.17 15.71 6.52
N PHE A 15 21.03 15.24 7.01
CA PHE A 15 19.78 15.42 6.30
C PHE A 15 18.61 15.58 7.25
N GLU A 16 17.59 16.25 6.76
CA GLU A 16 16.33 16.50 7.43
C GLU A 16 15.22 16.05 6.51
N MET A 17 14.33 15.23 7.05
CA MET A 17 13.16 14.78 6.33
C MET A 17 11.91 15.21 7.07
N SER A 18 10.96 15.75 6.31
CA SER A 18 9.70 16.25 6.82
C SER A 18 8.51 15.66 6.08
N LEU A 19 7.50 15.23 6.82
CA LEU A 19 6.15 14.98 6.28
C LEU A 19 5.41 16.31 6.22
N LEU A 20 4.90 16.68 5.05
CA LEU A 20 4.24 17.97 4.85
C LEU A 20 2.72 17.84 4.88
N GLY A 21 2.07 18.87 5.41
CA GLY A 21 0.62 19.05 5.33
C GLY A 21 0.21 19.71 4.02
N ALA A 22 -1.10 19.94 3.86
CA ALA A 22 -1.69 20.53 2.66
C ALA A 22 -1.13 21.93 2.31
N ASP A 23 -0.69 22.69 3.30
CA ASP A 23 -0.11 24.03 3.15
C ASP A 23 1.41 24.02 2.91
N GLY A 24 2.02 22.84 2.82
CA GLY A 24 3.46 22.65 2.70
C GLY A 24 4.24 22.85 4.02
N SER A 25 3.56 23.09 5.13
CA SER A 25 4.18 23.17 6.45
C SER A 25 4.59 21.77 6.94
N PRO A 26 5.72 21.64 7.67
CA PRO A 26 6.11 20.35 8.23
C PRO A 26 5.18 19.97 9.38
N LEU A 27 4.48 18.84 9.24
CA LEU A 27 3.72 18.22 10.32
C LEU A 27 4.61 17.43 11.27
N MET A 28 5.71 16.92 10.72
CA MET A 28 6.70 16.12 11.44
C MET A 28 8.03 16.23 10.74
N THR A 29 9.10 16.33 11.51
CA THR A 29 10.46 16.46 11.01
C THR A 29 11.39 15.59 11.83
N LYS A 30 12.31 14.89 11.15
CA LYS A 30 13.42 14.19 11.77
C LYS A 30 14.71 14.56 11.04
N ARG A 31 15.79 14.69 11.80
CA ARG A 31 17.12 15.01 11.30
C ARG A 31 18.09 13.94 11.76
N ASP A 32 19.05 13.61 10.91
CA ASP A 32 20.10 12.65 11.21
C ASP A 32 21.39 12.99 10.48
N ILE A 33 22.48 12.36 10.89
CA ILE A 33 23.77 12.40 10.23
C ILE A 33 24.23 10.96 10.03
N GLU A 34 24.45 10.58 8.78
CA GLU A 34 24.84 9.21 8.44
C GLU A 34 25.97 9.20 7.41
N PRO A 35 26.96 8.28 7.54
CA PRO A 35 27.98 8.08 6.51
C PRO A 35 27.40 7.27 5.35
N ILE A 36 27.34 7.87 4.16
CA ILE A 36 26.74 7.29 2.94
C ILE A 36 27.83 6.88 1.94
N GLY A 37 27.84 5.61 1.54
CA GLY A 37 28.63 5.09 0.42
C GLY A 37 27.89 5.10 -0.92
N LYS A 38 28.62 4.93 -2.02
CA LYS A 38 28.03 4.83 -3.37
C LYS A 38 27.11 3.62 -3.48
N GLY A 39 25.85 3.86 -3.83
CA GLY A 39 24.83 2.80 -3.98
C GLY A 39 24.22 2.33 -2.65
N GLU A 40 24.62 2.92 -1.53
CA GLU A 40 23.95 2.69 -0.25
C GLU A 40 22.67 3.53 -0.16
N PHE A 41 21.63 2.95 0.44
CA PHE A 41 20.35 3.62 0.70
C PHE A 41 20.03 3.53 2.18
N PHE A 42 19.33 4.55 2.70
CA PHE A 42 18.89 4.58 4.08
C PHE A 42 17.40 4.35 4.15
N ARG A 43 16.99 3.45 5.03
CA ARG A 43 15.58 3.28 5.38
C ARG A 43 15.28 4.12 6.60
N PHE A 44 14.26 4.94 6.49
CA PHE A 44 13.83 5.77 7.60
C PHE A 44 12.61 5.19 8.28
N TYR A 45 12.84 4.72 9.50
CA TYR A 45 11.80 4.17 10.35
C TYR A 45 11.34 5.20 11.39
N GLY A 46 10.11 5.03 11.88
CA GLY A 46 9.68 5.60 13.16
C GLY A 46 9.33 7.09 13.16
N TYR A 47 8.84 7.66 12.05
CA TYR A 47 8.27 9.01 12.07
C TYR A 47 7.09 9.09 13.04
N THR A 48 6.09 8.26 12.81
CA THR A 48 4.87 8.21 13.60
C THR A 48 4.48 6.76 13.82
N SER A 49 3.76 6.48 14.92
CA SER A 49 3.08 5.20 15.03
C SER A 49 1.98 5.12 13.97
N TYR A 50 1.62 3.90 13.60
CA TYR A 50 0.56 3.64 12.64
C TYR A 50 -0.78 4.20 13.13
N GLU A 51 -1.08 4.07 14.43
CA GLU A 51 -2.32 4.57 15.05
C GLU A 51 -2.42 6.08 14.89
N ARG A 52 -1.35 6.81 15.20
CA ARG A 52 -1.31 8.27 15.07
C ARG A 52 -1.37 8.71 13.60
N PHE A 53 -0.81 7.94 12.68
CA PHE A 53 -0.94 8.21 11.24
C PHE A 53 -2.39 8.09 10.78
N GLU A 54 -3.08 7.01 11.17
CA GLU A 54 -4.48 6.78 10.81
C GLU A 54 -5.43 7.81 11.45
N GLU A 55 -5.24 8.15 12.74
CA GLU A 55 -6.03 9.19 13.41
C GLU A 55 -5.96 10.55 12.70
N LYS A 56 -4.79 10.87 12.16
CA LYS A 56 -4.50 12.14 11.47
C LYS A 56 -4.32 11.95 9.96
N ARG A 57 -4.93 10.90 9.40
CA ARG A 57 -4.70 10.50 7.99
C ARG A 57 -4.91 11.67 7.03
N TYR A 58 -5.97 12.46 7.22
CA TYR A 58 -6.28 13.59 6.36
C TYR A 58 -5.29 14.76 6.46
N GLU A 59 -4.56 14.87 7.58
CA GLU A 59 -3.46 15.84 7.72
C GLU A 59 -2.23 15.35 6.93
N PHE A 60 -1.87 14.08 7.06
CA PHE A 60 -0.68 13.49 6.43
C PHE A 60 -0.84 13.13 4.95
N LEU A 61 -2.08 12.88 4.50
CA LEU A 61 -2.42 12.49 3.13
C LEU A 61 -3.44 13.46 2.52
N PRO A 62 -3.12 14.77 2.42
CA PRO A 62 -4.01 15.70 1.74
C PRO A 62 -4.23 15.24 0.30
N LYS A 63 -5.51 15.18 -0.12
CA LYS A 63 -5.90 14.64 -1.44
C LYS A 63 -5.29 13.24 -1.73
N ASN A 64 -5.15 12.38 -0.71
CA ASN A 64 -4.51 11.06 -0.79
C ASN A 64 -3.04 11.07 -1.25
N THR A 65 -2.32 12.17 -1.03
CA THR A 65 -0.90 12.31 -1.42
C THR A 65 -0.02 12.45 -0.19
N LEU A 66 0.99 11.59 -0.07
CA LEU A 66 2.04 11.75 0.94
C LEU A 66 3.15 12.65 0.39
N THR A 67 3.30 13.85 0.95
CA THR A 67 4.38 14.75 0.55
C THR A 67 5.53 14.68 1.55
N ILE A 68 6.69 14.27 1.05
CA ILE A 68 7.94 14.20 1.83
C ILE A 68 8.90 15.24 1.30
N ARG A 69 9.47 16.05 2.18
CA ARG A 69 10.57 16.96 1.85
C ARG A 69 11.83 16.46 2.52
N CYS A 70 12.84 16.15 1.71
CA CYS A 70 14.19 15.90 2.16
C CYS A 70 15.05 17.14 1.92
N ARG A 71 15.84 17.53 2.92
CA ARG A 71 16.91 18.51 2.82
C ARG A 71 18.21 17.82 3.18
N ILE A 72 19.24 18.05 2.39
CA ILE A 72 20.50 17.35 2.51
C ILE A 72 21.62 18.38 2.57
N TRP A 73 22.55 18.20 3.51
CA TRP A 73 23.71 19.03 3.72
C TRP A 73 24.95 18.15 3.81
N ARG A 74 26.07 18.73 3.39
CA ARG A 74 27.40 18.15 3.59
C ARG A 74 28.10 19.02 4.64
N PRO A 75 28.36 18.52 5.85
CA PRO A 75 28.89 19.35 6.94
C PRO A 75 30.25 19.97 6.57
N ASP A 76 31.06 19.28 5.76
CA ASP A 76 32.41 19.71 5.39
C ASP A 76 32.49 20.54 4.09
N ILE A 77 31.36 20.76 3.39
CA ILE A 77 31.34 21.46 2.10
C ILE A 77 30.27 22.54 2.13
N GLU A 78 30.71 23.79 1.97
CA GLU A 78 29.79 24.90 1.70
C GLU A 78 29.22 24.72 0.30
N ILE A 79 27.93 24.39 0.21
CA ILE A 79 27.24 24.19 -1.06
C ILE A 79 26.79 25.58 -1.57
N PRO A 80 27.36 26.10 -2.67
CA PRO A 80 27.12 27.48 -3.11
C PRO A 80 25.72 27.71 -3.68
N THR A 81 25.03 26.65 -4.10
CA THR A 81 23.68 26.70 -4.68
C THR A 81 22.81 25.61 -4.09
N ALA A 82 21.58 25.96 -3.71
CA ALA A 82 20.59 24.97 -3.34
C ALA A 82 19.89 24.46 -4.61
N ASP A 83 19.80 23.15 -4.75
CA ASP A 83 19.03 22.52 -5.81
C ASP A 83 17.76 21.91 -5.19
N LEU A 84 16.64 22.05 -5.89
CA LEU A 84 15.39 21.36 -5.58
C LEU A 84 15.14 20.30 -6.66
N CYS A 85 14.86 19.09 -6.22
CA CYS A 85 14.40 18.00 -7.07
C CYS A 85 13.01 17.57 -6.58
N PHE A 86 12.08 17.43 -7.51
CA PHE A 86 10.75 16.89 -7.27
C PHE A 86 10.65 15.53 -7.93
N ALA A 87 10.23 14.53 -7.15
CA ALA A 87 9.90 13.22 -7.65
C ALA A 87 8.50 12.84 -7.17
N ARG A 88 7.74 12.18 -8.05
CA ARG A 88 6.41 11.70 -7.73
C ARG A 88 6.31 10.21 -8.04
N THR A 89 5.97 9.45 -7.01
CA THR A 89 5.64 8.03 -7.11
C THR A 89 4.13 7.86 -6.97
N ARG A 90 3.51 7.17 -7.94
CA ARG A 90 2.11 6.77 -7.87
C ARG A 90 2.04 5.30 -7.48
N MET A 91 1.39 5.03 -6.35
CA MET A 91 1.14 3.67 -5.88
C MET A 91 -0.13 3.12 -6.52
N GLY A 92 -0.10 1.84 -6.87
CA GLY A 92 -1.27 1.13 -7.36
C GLY A 92 -2.14 0.66 -6.22
N GLN A 93 -3.42 0.99 -6.30
CA GLN A 93 -4.46 0.51 -5.40
C GLN A 93 -5.63 0.02 -6.26
N GLU A 94 -6.10 -1.18 -5.96
CA GLU A 94 -7.30 -1.77 -6.55
C GLU A 94 -8.25 -2.20 -5.44
N HIS A 95 -9.50 -1.76 -5.55
CA HIS A 95 -10.56 -2.13 -4.63
C HIS A 95 -11.52 -3.12 -5.30
N ARG A 96 -11.86 -4.20 -4.60
CA ARG A 96 -12.77 -5.23 -5.07
C ARG A 96 -13.74 -5.65 -3.99
N SER A 97 -15.03 -5.53 -4.28
CA SER A 97 -16.10 -6.07 -3.46
C SER A 97 -16.95 -7.05 -4.27
N PHE A 98 -17.17 -8.24 -3.74
CA PHE A 98 -17.95 -9.29 -4.43
C PHE A 98 -18.53 -10.31 -3.44
N VAL A 99 -19.48 -11.11 -3.93
CA VAL A 99 -20.03 -12.26 -3.17
C VAL A 99 -19.40 -13.55 -3.66
N TRP A 100 -18.75 -14.28 -2.76
CA TRP A 100 -18.23 -15.62 -2.99
C TRP A 100 -19.22 -16.66 -2.45
N SER A 101 -19.70 -17.55 -3.33
CA SER A 101 -20.73 -18.54 -3.00
C SER A 101 -20.15 -19.96 -2.93
N ILE A 102 -20.24 -20.60 -1.76
CA ILE A 102 -19.76 -21.96 -1.52
C ILE A 102 -20.96 -22.90 -1.49
N LYS A 103 -21.19 -23.61 -2.60
CA LYS A 103 -22.31 -24.55 -2.75
C LYS A 103 -22.06 -25.84 -1.99
N GLU A 104 -23.14 -26.52 -1.62
CA GLU A 104 -23.11 -27.80 -0.92
C GLU A 104 -22.28 -27.77 0.37
N PHE A 105 -22.31 -26.63 1.07
CA PHE A 105 -21.43 -26.35 2.21
C PHE A 105 -21.60 -27.37 3.35
N SER A 106 -22.81 -27.91 3.55
CA SER A 106 -23.01 -28.95 4.56
C SER A 106 -22.20 -30.22 4.29
N LYS A 107 -21.88 -30.50 3.02
CA LYS A 107 -21.11 -31.67 2.59
C LYS A 107 -19.60 -31.43 2.54
N LEU A 108 -19.16 -30.17 2.64
CA LEU A 108 -17.74 -29.80 2.60
C LEU A 108 -16.95 -30.59 3.65
N ARG A 109 -15.92 -31.30 3.20
CA ARG A 109 -15.07 -32.12 4.08
C ARG A 109 -13.87 -31.31 4.60
N PRO A 110 -13.26 -31.71 5.73
CA PRO A 110 -11.95 -31.20 6.12
C PRO A 110 -10.97 -31.23 4.96
N GLU A 111 -10.17 -30.18 4.83
CA GLU A 111 -9.13 -30.01 3.79
C GLU A 111 -9.63 -29.90 2.34
N GLU A 112 -10.93 -30.03 2.08
CA GLU A 112 -11.51 -29.74 0.77
C GLU A 112 -11.45 -28.23 0.51
N LYS A 113 -10.71 -27.83 -0.52
CA LYS A 113 -10.42 -26.43 -0.84
C LYS A 113 -11.41 -25.89 -1.87
N ASN A 114 -12.06 -24.79 -1.54
CA ASN A 114 -12.75 -23.93 -2.51
C ASN A 114 -11.92 -22.66 -2.67
N SER A 115 -11.58 -22.26 -3.89
CA SER A 115 -10.71 -21.09 -4.11
C SER A 115 -11.24 -20.16 -5.20
N ILE A 116 -10.92 -18.88 -5.06
CA ILE A 116 -11.19 -17.84 -6.06
C ILE A 116 -9.98 -16.92 -6.20
N VAL A 117 -9.62 -16.60 -7.45
CA VAL A 117 -8.51 -15.68 -7.77
C VAL A 117 -9.03 -14.26 -7.85
N LEU A 118 -8.39 -13.35 -7.13
CA LEU A 118 -8.56 -11.91 -7.27
C LEU A 118 -7.65 -11.41 -8.40
N GLN A 119 -8.11 -11.51 -9.64
CA GLN A 119 -7.34 -11.03 -10.79
C GLN A 119 -7.24 -9.51 -10.75
N THR A 120 -6.05 -8.94 -10.59
CA THR A 120 -5.88 -7.48 -10.70
C THR A 120 -5.99 -7.00 -12.14
N ALA A 121 -6.41 -5.73 -12.33
CA ALA A 121 -6.51 -5.11 -13.65
C ALA A 121 -5.14 -4.84 -14.27
N THR A 122 -4.11 -4.70 -13.44
CA THR A 122 -2.74 -4.44 -13.87
C THR A 122 -2.11 -5.70 -14.46
N LYS A 123 -1.69 -5.64 -15.72
CA LYS A 123 -0.99 -6.75 -16.37
C LYS A 123 0.30 -7.06 -15.62
N GLY A 124 0.42 -8.30 -15.15
CA GLY A 124 1.58 -8.73 -14.35
C GLY A 124 1.52 -8.31 -12.89
N GLY A 125 0.43 -7.67 -12.45
CA GLY A 125 0.17 -7.36 -11.04
C GLY A 125 -0.07 -8.60 -10.18
N PRO A 126 -0.21 -8.40 -8.85
CA PRO A 126 -0.43 -9.51 -7.92
C PRO A 126 -1.74 -10.23 -8.24
N SER A 127 -1.81 -11.53 -7.95
CA SER A 127 -3.01 -12.33 -8.17
C SER A 127 -3.37 -13.10 -6.90
N PRO A 128 -3.88 -12.41 -5.85
CA PRO A 128 -4.21 -13.07 -4.60
C PRO A 128 -5.23 -14.18 -4.81
N LEU A 129 -4.99 -15.34 -4.20
CA LEU A 129 -5.89 -16.49 -4.21
C LEU A 129 -6.53 -16.60 -2.82
N LEU A 130 -7.83 -16.38 -2.74
CA LEU A 130 -8.61 -16.71 -1.56
C LEU A 130 -8.94 -18.20 -1.58
N THR A 131 -8.65 -18.90 -0.49
CA THR A 131 -8.94 -20.33 -0.36
C THR A 131 -9.65 -20.60 0.96
N LEU A 132 -10.82 -21.23 0.88
CA LEU A 132 -11.66 -21.65 2.00
C LEU A 132 -11.60 -23.16 2.15
N TYR A 133 -11.44 -23.63 3.38
CA TYR A 133 -11.50 -25.04 3.74
C TYR A 133 -11.82 -25.18 5.23
N LEU A 134 -12.04 -26.42 5.67
CA LEU A 134 -12.30 -26.72 7.08
C LEU A 134 -11.06 -27.30 7.76
N ILE A 135 -10.76 -26.80 8.95
CA ILE A 135 -9.81 -27.42 9.89
C ILE A 135 -10.63 -27.89 11.10
N GLY A 136 -10.94 -29.19 11.17
CA GLY A 136 -11.92 -29.68 12.11
C GLY A 136 -13.31 -29.08 11.82
N ASP A 137 -13.86 -28.33 12.78
CA ASP A 137 -15.12 -27.58 12.61
C ASP A 137 -14.89 -26.13 12.14
N ASP A 138 -13.66 -25.64 12.12
CA ASP A 138 -13.36 -24.24 11.87
C ASP A 138 -13.40 -23.92 10.39
N VAL A 139 -14.12 -22.84 10.03
CA VAL A 139 -14.10 -22.30 8.67
C VAL A 139 -12.85 -21.45 8.54
N THR A 140 -11.89 -21.92 7.77
CA THR A 140 -10.61 -21.26 7.55
C THR A 140 -10.60 -20.62 6.17
N ILE A 141 -10.11 -19.38 6.11
CA ILE A 141 -9.84 -18.69 4.86
C ILE A 141 -8.38 -18.26 4.88
N GLU A 142 -7.67 -18.55 3.79
CA GLU A 142 -6.29 -18.11 3.58
C GLU A 142 -6.18 -17.31 2.28
N ILE A 143 -5.24 -16.37 2.26
CA ILE A 143 -4.80 -15.63 1.08
C ILE A 143 -3.40 -16.12 0.75
N SER A 144 -3.20 -16.62 -0.46
CA SER A 144 -1.86 -16.83 -1.03
C SER A 144 -1.71 -16.00 -2.30
N ASP A 145 -0.51 -15.99 -2.90
CA ASP A 145 -0.33 -15.43 -4.24
C ASP A 145 -0.38 -16.55 -5.28
N ALA A 146 -1.31 -16.48 -6.23
CA ALA A 146 -1.35 -17.43 -7.35
C ALA A 146 -0.17 -17.23 -8.33
N ASN A 147 0.50 -16.08 -8.27
CA ASN A 147 1.61 -15.71 -9.14
C ASN A 147 2.69 -14.95 -8.36
N PRO A 148 3.47 -15.65 -7.51
CA PRO A 148 4.41 -15.09 -6.53
C PRO A 148 5.57 -14.34 -7.19
N LYS A 149 5.33 -13.09 -7.61
CA LYS A 149 6.28 -12.28 -8.37
C LYS A 149 6.50 -10.89 -7.79
N ILE A 150 5.49 -10.35 -7.10
CA ILE A 150 5.47 -8.97 -6.66
C ILE A 150 4.95 -8.95 -5.24
N ASP A 151 5.67 -8.24 -4.37
CA ASP A 151 5.19 -7.99 -3.01
C ASP A 151 4.00 -7.03 -3.05
N PHE A 152 2.98 -7.29 -2.22
CA PHE A 152 1.81 -6.44 -2.18
C PHE A 152 1.24 -6.33 -0.76
N LEU A 153 0.59 -5.20 -0.47
CA LEU A 153 -0.26 -5.07 0.71
C LEU A 153 -1.67 -5.52 0.33
N ILE A 154 -2.28 -6.36 1.17
CA ILE A 154 -3.70 -6.65 1.06
C ILE A 154 -4.41 -6.31 2.37
N CYS A 155 -5.53 -5.61 2.25
CA CYS A 155 -6.48 -5.38 3.32
C CYS A 155 -7.81 -5.99 2.88
N CYS A 156 -8.24 -7.08 3.48
CA CYS A 156 -9.50 -7.71 3.10
C CYS A 156 -10.38 -7.99 4.30
N GLU A 157 -11.64 -7.60 4.20
CA GLU A 157 -12.72 -7.95 5.12
C GLU A 157 -13.58 -9.03 4.49
N ILE A 158 -13.87 -10.07 5.26
CA ILE A 158 -14.77 -11.15 4.85
C ILE A 158 -15.88 -11.28 5.89
N SER A 159 -17.12 -11.27 5.42
CA SER A 159 -18.31 -11.43 6.25
C SER A 159 -19.24 -12.49 5.68
N VAL A 160 -20.01 -13.16 6.53
CA VAL A 160 -21.12 -14.04 6.10
C VAL A 160 -22.33 -13.19 5.75
N VAL A 161 -22.94 -13.45 4.60
CA VAL A 161 -24.19 -12.80 4.18
C VAL A 161 -25.35 -13.73 4.50
N ASN A 162 -26.31 -13.25 5.30
CA ASN A 162 -27.52 -14.00 5.62
C ASN A 162 -28.60 -13.85 4.53
N THR A 163 -29.71 -14.57 4.67
CA THR A 163 -30.86 -14.52 3.75
C THR A 163 -31.49 -13.13 3.59
N ASP A 164 -31.35 -12.26 4.59
CA ASP A 164 -31.85 -10.89 4.55
C ASP A 164 -30.87 -9.92 3.84
N GLY A 165 -29.69 -10.42 3.44
CA GLY A 165 -28.62 -9.65 2.82
C GLY A 165 -27.72 -8.92 3.83
N GLU A 166 -27.90 -9.16 5.13
CA GLU A 166 -27.08 -8.52 6.17
C GLU A 166 -25.73 -9.22 6.29
N LYS A 167 -24.68 -8.41 6.52
CA LYS A 167 -23.34 -8.91 6.84
C LYS A 167 -23.27 -9.26 8.33
N THR A 168 -22.92 -10.51 8.61
CA THR A 168 -22.75 -11.07 9.95
C THR A 168 -21.41 -11.80 10.02
N TYR A 169 -20.88 -12.04 11.22
CA TYR A 169 -19.59 -12.73 11.42
C TYR A 169 -18.50 -12.17 10.49
N SER A 170 -18.05 -10.94 10.74
CA SER A 170 -17.01 -10.30 9.94
C SER A 170 -15.64 -10.45 10.56
N ASN A 171 -14.62 -10.57 9.72
CA ASN A 171 -13.24 -10.43 10.14
C ASN A 171 -12.38 -9.77 9.06
N THR A 172 -11.34 -9.06 9.49
CA THR A 172 -10.45 -8.31 8.63
C THR A 172 -9.03 -8.84 8.76
N LEU A 173 -8.34 -8.94 7.62
CA LEU A 173 -6.93 -9.24 7.54
C LEU A 173 -6.24 -8.09 6.78
N LYS A 174 -5.27 -7.44 7.42
CA LYS A 174 -4.42 -6.42 6.79
C LYS A 174 -2.97 -6.82 6.97
N GLN A 175 -2.31 -7.21 5.89
CA GLN A 175 -0.93 -7.65 5.96
C GLN A 175 -0.20 -7.52 4.63
N TRP A 176 1.09 -7.22 4.74
CA TRP A 176 2.02 -7.23 3.62
C TRP A 176 2.36 -8.69 3.27
N LEU A 177 2.17 -9.07 2.01
CA LEU A 177 2.50 -10.39 1.50
C LEU A 177 3.77 -10.28 0.66
N GLU A 178 4.85 -10.84 1.20
CA GLU A 178 6.12 -11.06 0.50
C GLU A 178 6.12 -12.51 0.01
N PRO A 179 5.86 -12.79 -1.28
CA PRO A 179 5.73 -14.16 -1.75
C PRO A 179 7.01 -14.99 -1.56
N ALA A 180 8.17 -14.34 -1.44
CA ALA A 180 9.43 -15.00 -1.13
C ALA A 180 9.54 -15.50 0.32
N LEU A 181 8.76 -14.94 1.26
CA LEU A 181 8.85 -15.22 2.69
C LEU A 181 7.57 -15.83 3.27
N THR A 182 6.43 -15.60 2.62
CA THR A 182 5.10 -15.96 3.12
C THR A 182 4.36 -16.80 2.10
N GLU A 183 4.15 -18.09 2.40
CA GLU A 183 3.41 -19.00 1.53
C GLU A 183 1.91 -18.64 1.50
N PHE A 184 1.35 -18.28 2.65
CA PHE A 184 -0.04 -17.86 2.78
C PHE A 184 -0.26 -17.03 4.06
N LEU A 185 -1.31 -16.23 4.06
CA LEU A 185 -1.85 -15.48 5.19
C LEU A 185 -3.18 -16.08 5.62
N LYS A 186 -3.34 -16.41 6.89
CA LYS A 186 -4.60 -16.94 7.42
C LYS A 186 -5.41 -15.84 8.08
N PHE A 187 -6.70 -15.78 7.76
CA PHE A 187 -7.63 -14.96 8.54
C PHE A 187 -7.68 -15.47 9.98
N PRO A 188 -7.80 -14.57 10.98
CA PRO A 188 -8.07 -15.00 12.34
C PRO A 188 -9.39 -15.77 12.39
N LYS A 189 -9.49 -16.77 13.27
CA LYS A 189 -10.70 -17.59 13.39
C LYS A 189 -11.90 -16.72 13.79
N PHE A 190 -12.97 -16.79 13.01
CA PHE A 190 -14.21 -16.03 13.26
C PHE A 190 -15.50 -16.84 13.10
N LEU A 191 -15.41 -18.07 12.60
CA LEU A 191 -16.59 -18.86 12.24
C LEU A 191 -16.32 -20.36 12.31
N THR A 192 -17.35 -21.13 12.67
CA THR A 192 -17.31 -22.60 12.62
C THR A 192 -18.48 -23.15 11.82
N LYS A 193 -18.30 -24.32 11.20
CA LYS A 193 -19.32 -25.01 10.43
C LYS A 193 -20.53 -25.33 11.31
N SER A 194 -20.33 -25.84 12.53
CA SER A 194 -21.42 -26.12 13.45
C SER A 194 -22.24 -24.87 13.80
N THR A 195 -21.62 -23.69 13.84
CA THR A 195 -22.34 -22.42 14.07
C THR A 195 -23.29 -22.11 12.90
N LEU A 196 -22.79 -22.21 11.67
CA LEU A 196 -23.61 -22.02 10.46
C LEU A 196 -24.73 -23.06 10.32
N MET A 197 -24.43 -24.31 10.67
CA MET A 197 -25.39 -25.42 10.55
C MET A 197 -26.53 -25.35 11.57
N LYS A 198 -26.35 -24.66 12.71
CA LYS A 198 -27.40 -24.47 13.72
C LYS A 198 -28.55 -23.58 13.22
N ASP A 199 -28.23 -22.60 12.38
CA ASP A 199 -29.19 -21.68 11.78
C ASP A 199 -29.07 -21.75 10.25
N LYS A 200 -29.25 -22.98 9.74
CA LYS A 200 -29.03 -23.33 8.34
C LYS A 200 -29.92 -22.51 7.42
N ASP A 201 -31.17 -22.29 7.80
CA ASP A 201 -32.13 -21.56 6.97
C ASP A 201 -31.71 -20.10 6.75
N ARG A 202 -31.05 -19.49 7.75
CA ARG A 202 -30.58 -18.11 7.67
C ARG A 202 -29.24 -17.95 6.95
N TYR A 203 -28.29 -18.86 7.18
CA TYR A 203 -26.91 -18.70 6.68
C TYR A 203 -26.53 -19.59 5.50
N LEU A 204 -27.32 -20.64 5.23
CA LEU A 204 -27.05 -21.63 4.20
C LEU A 204 -28.29 -21.88 3.32
N PRO A 205 -28.94 -20.84 2.75
CA PRO A 205 -30.06 -21.03 1.84
C PRO A 205 -29.64 -21.93 0.66
N ASN A 206 -30.44 -22.95 0.35
CA ASN A 206 -30.11 -23.96 -0.65
C ASN A 206 -28.73 -24.63 -0.43
N ASP A 207 -28.34 -24.80 0.84
CA ASP A 207 -27.04 -25.37 1.22
C ASP A 207 -25.82 -24.58 0.70
N THR A 208 -25.99 -23.28 0.47
CA THR A 208 -24.94 -22.40 -0.05
C THR A 208 -24.54 -21.36 0.98
N LEU A 209 -23.25 -21.31 1.33
CA LEU A 209 -22.69 -20.23 2.14
C LEU A 209 -22.34 -19.05 1.23
N HIS A 210 -22.81 -17.86 1.58
CA HIS A 210 -22.45 -16.62 0.89
C HIS A 210 -21.49 -15.80 1.75
N LEU A 211 -20.33 -15.47 1.19
CA LEU A 211 -19.35 -14.61 1.81
C LEU A 211 -19.28 -13.29 1.04
N TRP A 212 -19.45 -12.17 1.73
CA TRP A 212 -19.09 -10.87 1.20
C TRP A 212 -17.59 -10.69 1.39
N CYS A 213 -16.85 -10.50 0.31
CA CYS A 213 -15.43 -10.22 0.33
C CYS A 213 -15.22 -8.78 -0.12
N ASP A 214 -14.54 -8.00 0.71
CA ASP A 214 -14.20 -6.61 0.44
C ASP A 214 -12.69 -6.42 0.59
N CYS A 215 -11.96 -6.41 -0.51
CA CYS A 215 -10.51 -6.40 -0.52
C CYS A 215 -9.94 -5.15 -1.21
N GLU A 216 -8.95 -4.53 -0.59
CA GLU A 216 -8.03 -3.56 -1.17
C GLU A 216 -6.67 -4.21 -1.39
N ILE A 217 -6.15 -4.11 -2.61
CA ILE A 217 -4.86 -4.67 -3.01
C ILE A 217 -3.97 -3.51 -3.45
N TYR A 218 -2.79 -3.39 -2.84
CA TYR A 218 -1.81 -2.38 -3.19
C TYR A 218 -0.61 -3.06 -3.85
N SER A 219 -0.47 -2.86 -5.16
CA SER A 219 0.47 -3.59 -6.02
C SER A 219 1.85 -2.91 -6.15
N GLY A 220 2.21 -2.06 -5.19
CA GLY A 220 3.46 -1.29 -5.25
C GLY A 220 3.40 -0.09 -6.20
N GLU A 221 4.57 0.30 -6.71
CA GLU A 221 4.73 1.44 -7.61
C GLU A 221 4.16 1.15 -9.01
N ILE A 222 3.27 2.02 -9.50
CA ILE A 222 2.80 2.02 -10.90
C ILE A 222 3.73 2.88 -11.76
N SER A 223 4.17 4.01 -11.23
CA SER A 223 5.05 4.94 -11.93
C SER A 223 5.83 5.78 -10.95
N SER A 224 7.10 6.03 -11.26
CA SER A 224 7.93 7.07 -10.66
C SER A 224 8.51 7.94 -11.76
N ARG A 225 8.49 9.25 -11.54
CA ARG A 225 9.12 10.22 -12.42
C ARG A 225 9.72 11.37 -11.61
N GLU A 226 10.82 11.89 -12.10
CA GLU A 226 11.31 13.22 -11.74
C GLU A 226 10.43 14.24 -12.47
N GLU A 227 9.79 15.13 -11.71
CA GLU A 227 8.88 16.11 -12.26
C GLU A 227 9.63 17.38 -12.67
N ASP A 228 10.48 17.91 -11.77
CA ASP A 228 11.21 19.16 -12.01
C ASP A 228 12.54 19.20 -11.24
N TYR A 229 13.52 19.90 -11.83
CA TYR A 229 14.78 20.25 -11.20
C TYR A 229 14.99 21.77 -11.27
N ILE A 230 15.04 22.42 -10.11
CA ILE A 230 15.21 23.87 -10.00
C ILE A 230 16.52 24.16 -9.29
N LYS A 231 17.45 24.80 -9.99
CA LYS A 231 18.72 25.28 -9.43
C LYS A 231 18.58 26.72 -8.96
N PHE A 232 18.76 26.96 -7.66
CA PHE A 232 18.75 28.31 -7.12
C PHE A 232 20.16 28.89 -7.13
N SER A 233 20.32 30.08 -7.72
CA SER A 233 21.57 30.84 -7.64
C SER A 233 21.85 31.45 -6.26
N SER A 234 20.92 31.32 -5.28
CA SER A 234 21.07 31.77 -3.89
C SER A 234 20.00 31.18 -2.94
N SER A 235 20.26 31.15 -1.63
CA SER A 235 19.51 30.47 -0.56
C SER A 235 17.96 30.57 -0.63
N PRO A 236 17.20 29.45 -0.64
CA PRO A 236 15.77 29.48 -0.89
C PRO A 236 14.98 29.49 0.43
N THR A 237 14.72 30.68 0.98
CA THR A 237 13.80 30.80 2.13
C THR A 237 12.37 31.22 1.72
N LYS A 238 12.11 31.51 0.43
CA LYS A 238 10.81 32.03 -0.04
C LYS A 238 10.19 31.41 -1.31
N ALA A 239 10.82 30.40 -1.93
CA ALA A 239 10.41 29.92 -3.27
C ALA A 239 9.56 28.63 -3.30
N ILE A 240 9.24 28.01 -2.16
CA ILE A 240 8.60 26.68 -2.14
C ILE A 240 7.09 26.74 -2.44
N VAL A 241 6.41 27.83 -2.10
CA VAL A 241 4.95 27.95 -2.25
C VAL A 241 4.50 28.20 -3.69
N PRO A 242 5.17 29.04 -4.52
CA PRO A 242 4.74 29.26 -5.90
C PRO A 242 4.93 28.04 -6.81
N ALA A 243 6.01 27.27 -6.62
CA ALA A 243 6.31 26.11 -7.47
C ALA A 243 5.27 24.97 -7.34
N LEU A 244 4.69 24.78 -6.14
CA LEU A 244 3.62 23.79 -5.93
C LEU A 244 2.31 24.16 -6.66
N ASN A 245 2.05 25.46 -6.87
CA ASN A 245 0.84 25.94 -7.55
C ASN A 245 0.98 25.94 -9.09
N GLU A 246 2.20 25.99 -9.62
CA GLU A 246 2.43 25.95 -11.07
C GLU A 246 2.28 24.52 -11.63
N VAL A 247 2.64 23.50 -10.85
CA VAL A 247 2.41 22.08 -11.19
C VAL A 247 0.90 21.73 -11.20
N GLU A 248 0.07 22.36 -10.36
CA GLU A 248 -1.40 22.16 -10.35
C GLU A 248 -2.10 22.77 -11.59
N ASN A 249 -1.51 23.76 -12.27
CA ASN A 249 -2.19 24.48 -13.36
C ASN A 249 -1.92 23.90 -14.77
N GLY A 250 -1.03 22.90 -14.90
CA GLY A 250 -0.72 22.25 -16.18
C GLY A 250 -1.77 21.25 -16.67
N GLU A 251 -2.79 20.90 -15.87
CA GLU A 251 -3.79 19.87 -16.21
C GLU A 251 -5.02 20.38 -16.99
N ASN A 252 -5.10 21.66 -17.37
CA ASN A 252 -6.29 22.24 -18.00
C ASN A 252 -6.18 22.57 -19.50
N SER A 253 -5.17 22.09 -20.22
CA SER A 253 -5.07 22.36 -21.67
C SER A 253 -4.56 21.17 -22.48
N GLU A 254 -5.31 20.07 -22.51
CA GLU A 254 -5.29 19.15 -23.66
C GLU A 254 -6.50 18.19 -23.58
N ASN A 255 -7.67 18.68 -23.98
CA ASN A 255 -8.79 17.88 -24.44
C ASN A 255 -9.63 18.75 -25.38
N ASP A 256 -9.07 19.07 -26.54
CA ASP A 256 -9.83 19.56 -27.69
C ASP A 256 -9.22 18.95 -28.96
N VAL A 257 -9.82 17.86 -29.45
CA VAL A 257 -9.83 17.56 -30.88
C VAL A 257 -11.23 17.06 -31.26
N PRO A 258 -11.81 17.55 -32.38
CA PRO A 258 -13.24 17.53 -32.64
C PRO A 258 -13.71 16.33 -33.48
N SER A 259 -15.01 16.03 -33.30
CA SER A 259 -16.00 15.41 -34.20
C SER A 259 -15.58 14.28 -35.15
#